data_AF-A0A9R0JXM6-F1
#
_entry.id   AF-A0A9R0JXM6-F1
#
_cell.length_a   1.000
_cell.length_b   1.000
_cell.length_c   1.000
_cell.angle_alpha   90.00
_cell.angle_beta   90.00
_cell.angle_gamma   90.00
#
_symmetry.space_group_name_H-M   'P 1'
#
loop_
_entity.id
_entity.type
_entity.pdbx_description
1 polymer ?
#
loop_
_entity_poly.entity_id
_entity_poly.type
_entity_poly.pdbx_seq_one_letter_code
_entity_poly.pdbx_strand_id
1 'polypeptide(L)'
;MEEEVAGSSANAVSKGEEQIEQLPKTWHSFISDEFPRSFTESTDAALRFLHYDSSTPLRGLQDLIPEIKHKYFDYEYALIKKFKDGLAIGLQHPTMTVGITLAASFLLIRRPRNFLLRHTVGRFQSEEAQFVRAENNVKDLKFSVDLMKKESRKLLDRATLAEQEMTNGQTNLMNVGKQLRHLAKSVDHAQTQAADVVDLLREIPSREALQLRAEVASVASLLKQQRTGLEKRMVKITEMGVQV
;
A
#
# COMPACT_ATOMS: atom_id res chain seq x y z
N MET A 1 8.29 68.30 -10.26
CA MET A 1 8.37 67.85 -8.86
C MET A 1 6.98 67.32 -8.56
N GLU A 2 6.70 66.03 -8.47
CA GLU A 2 7.52 64.87 -8.12
C GLU A 2 7.03 63.59 -8.84
N GLU A 3 7.83 62.55 -8.69
CA GLU A 3 7.91 61.26 -9.39
C GLU A 3 7.26 60.12 -8.55
N GLU A 4 7.30 58.89 -9.09
CA GLU A 4 6.91 57.55 -8.55
C GLU A 4 5.50 57.03 -8.91
N VAL A 5 5.30 56.04 -9.81
CA VAL A 5 5.77 54.61 -9.93
C VAL A 5 5.10 53.71 -8.87
N ALA A 6 3.95 53.09 -9.16
CA ALA A 6 3.68 51.82 -9.86
C ALA A 6 3.82 50.54 -9.00
N GLY A 7 2.79 49.67 -9.07
CA GLY A 7 2.83 48.33 -8.47
C GLY A 7 1.49 47.58 -8.51
N SER A 8 1.05 47.18 -9.71
CA SER A 8 -0.13 46.35 -9.95
C SER A 8 0.25 44.87 -9.98
N SER A 9 -0.45 44.04 -9.20
CA SER A 9 -0.39 42.58 -9.22
C SER A 9 -1.78 42.05 -9.50
N ALA A 10 -1.95 41.26 -10.57
CA ALA A 10 -2.64 39.97 -10.53
C ALA A 10 -2.88 39.39 -11.94
N ASN A 11 -2.50 38.11 -12.06
CA ASN A 11 -3.16 37.03 -12.79
C ASN A 11 -3.38 37.13 -14.30
N ALA A 12 -2.59 36.33 -15.02
CA ALA A 12 -3.04 35.65 -16.22
C ALA A 12 -2.79 34.14 -16.09
N VAL A 13 -3.90 33.41 -16.15
CA VAL A 13 -4.03 31.95 -16.23
C VAL A 13 -3.83 31.52 -17.68
N SER A 14 -3.09 30.42 -17.90
CA SER A 14 -3.28 29.35 -18.91
C SER A 14 -1.89 28.79 -19.31
N LYS A 15 -1.63 27.54 -19.70
CA LYS A 15 -2.29 26.23 -19.70
C LYS A 15 -1.25 25.32 -20.39
N GLY A 16 -1.01 24.11 -19.89
CA GLY A 16 -0.06 23.19 -20.51
C GLY A 16 -0.02 21.86 -19.77
N GLU A 17 -0.94 20.97 -20.13
CA GLU A 17 -0.93 19.54 -19.82
C GLU A 17 0.24 18.85 -20.52
N GLU A 18 0.96 17.98 -19.81
CA GLU A 18 1.44 16.70 -20.34
C GLU A 18 1.67 15.72 -19.17
N GLN A 19 1.02 14.56 -19.28
CA GLN A 19 1.00 13.45 -18.34
C GLN A 19 2.26 12.58 -18.48
N ILE A 20 2.64 11.87 -17.40
CA ILE A 20 3.03 10.44 -17.29
C ILE A 20 3.47 10.27 -15.81
N GLU A 21 2.57 9.91 -14.90
CA GLU A 21 2.08 8.55 -14.59
C GLU A 21 3.02 7.77 -13.65
N GLN A 22 2.74 7.86 -12.35
CA GLN A 22 2.68 6.76 -11.38
C GLN A 22 2.19 7.31 -10.03
N LEU A 23 0.86 7.43 -9.91
CA LEU A 23 0.18 7.89 -8.70
C LEU A 23 0.05 6.69 -7.72
N PRO A 24 0.36 6.85 -6.43
CA PRO A 24 0.28 5.77 -5.46
C PRO A 24 -1.16 5.28 -5.33
N LYS A 25 -1.35 3.97 -5.39
CA LYS A 25 -2.64 3.29 -5.20
C LYS A 25 -3.33 3.86 -3.96
N THR A 26 -4.52 4.39 -4.17
CA THR A 26 -5.34 5.04 -3.16
C THR A 26 -5.66 4.08 -2.03
N TRP A 27 -5.60 4.56 -0.79
CA TRP A 27 -5.91 3.81 0.44
C TRP A 27 -7.23 3.02 0.40
N HIS A 28 -8.16 3.44 -0.45
CA HIS A 28 -9.40 2.72 -0.73
C HIS A 28 -9.19 1.35 -1.37
N SER A 29 -8.18 1.13 -2.20
CA SER A 29 -7.89 -0.19 -2.78
C SER A 29 -7.34 -1.16 -1.74
N PHE A 30 -6.51 -0.68 -0.81
CA PHE A 30 -6.00 -1.50 0.29
C PHE A 30 -7.13 -1.99 1.22
N ILE A 31 -8.08 -1.11 1.55
CA ILE A 31 -9.23 -1.45 2.40
C ILE A 31 -10.21 -2.39 1.67
N SER A 32 -10.38 -2.22 0.36
CA SER A 32 -11.39 -2.96 -0.40
C SER A 32 -10.92 -4.35 -0.83
N ASP A 33 -9.63 -4.52 -1.16
CA ASP A 33 -9.13 -5.77 -1.77
C ASP A 33 -8.23 -6.59 -0.83
N GLU A 34 -7.40 -5.94 0.00
CA GLU A 34 -6.39 -6.63 0.82
C GLU A 34 -6.98 -7.07 2.17
N PHE A 35 -7.81 -6.21 2.77
CA PHE A 35 -8.40 -6.46 4.09
C PHE A 35 -9.35 -7.67 4.10
N PRO A 36 -10.30 -7.84 3.15
CA PRO A 36 -11.19 -9.01 3.13
C PRO A 36 -10.44 -10.32 2.87
N ARG A 37 -9.37 -10.28 2.06
CA ARG A 37 -8.55 -11.46 1.74
C ARG A 37 -7.85 -12.02 2.97
N SER A 38 -7.29 -11.16 3.81
CA SER A 38 -6.65 -11.58 5.06
C SER A 38 -7.63 -12.24 6.05
N PHE A 39 -8.88 -11.76 6.12
CA PHE A 39 -9.92 -12.43 6.92
C PHE A 39 -10.34 -13.77 6.33
N THR A 40 -10.52 -13.87 5.01
CA THR A 40 -10.85 -15.16 4.37
C THR A 40 -9.74 -16.18 4.53
N GLU A 41 -8.48 -15.75 4.45
CA GLU A 41 -7.31 -16.60 4.64
C GLU A 41 -7.13 -17.04 6.10
N SER A 42 -7.44 -16.15 7.05
CA SER A 42 -7.47 -16.49 8.48
C SER A 42 -8.65 -17.42 8.84
N THR A 43 -9.77 -17.31 8.13
CA THR A 43 -10.92 -18.24 8.27
C THR A 43 -10.58 -19.61 7.69
N ASP A 44 -9.91 -19.68 6.53
CA ASP A 44 -9.41 -20.93 5.95
C ASP A 44 -8.29 -21.56 6.79
N ALA A 45 -7.45 -20.75 7.43
CA ALA A 45 -6.44 -21.23 8.37
C ALA A 45 -7.08 -21.78 9.67
N ALA A 46 -8.13 -21.14 10.19
CA ALA A 46 -8.90 -21.64 11.33
C ALA A 46 -9.66 -22.93 10.98
N LEU A 47 -10.20 -23.05 9.77
CA LEU A 47 -10.82 -24.28 9.25
C LEU A 47 -9.80 -25.41 9.08
N ARG A 48 -8.55 -25.10 8.70
CA ARG A 48 -7.45 -26.07 8.63
C ARG A 48 -6.92 -26.48 10.01
N PHE A 49 -6.88 -25.57 10.99
CA PHE A 49 -6.54 -25.89 12.38
C PHE A 49 -7.57 -26.81 13.04
N LEU A 50 -8.86 -26.61 12.75
CA LEU A 50 -9.93 -27.51 13.19
C LEU A 50 -9.81 -28.92 12.57
N HIS A 51 -9.14 -29.05 11.44
CA HIS A 51 -8.94 -30.34 10.79
C HIS A 51 -7.79 -31.15 11.43
N TYR A 52 -6.82 -30.50 12.09
CA TYR A 52 -5.59 -31.16 12.54
C TYR A 52 -5.57 -31.54 14.03
N ASP A 53 -6.44 -30.99 14.88
CA ASP A 53 -6.36 -31.18 16.36
C ASP A 53 -7.67 -31.65 17.01
N SER A 54 -8.41 -32.54 16.34
CA SER A 54 -9.83 -32.80 16.63
C SER A 54 -10.13 -34.18 17.24
N SER A 55 -9.38 -34.63 18.25
CA SER A 55 -9.63 -35.95 18.84
C SER A 55 -10.22 -35.99 20.26
N THR A 56 -10.30 -34.87 21.00
CA THR A 56 -10.79 -34.88 22.39
C THR A 56 -12.09 -34.09 22.66
N PRO A 57 -12.33 -32.86 22.13
CA PRO A 57 -13.61 -32.18 22.35
C PRO A 57 -14.74 -32.66 21.43
N LEU A 58 -14.42 -33.27 20.28
CA LEU A 58 -15.43 -33.83 19.37
C LEU A 58 -16.07 -35.12 19.88
N ARG A 59 -15.43 -35.87 20.79
CA ARG A 59 -16.02 -37.08 21.38
C ARG A 59 -17.17 -36.77 22.34
N GLY A 60 -17.02 -35.76 23.22
CA GLY A 60 -18.11 -35.32 24.09
C GLY A 60 -19.30 -34.75 23.33
N LEU A 61 -19.04 -34.10 22.19
CA LEU A 61 -20.09 -33.64 21.27
C LEU A 61 -20.75 -34.83 20.55
N GLN A 62 -19.98 -35.85 20.16
CA GLN A 62 -20.50 -37.10 19.58
C GLN A 62 -21.39 -37.91 20.53
N ASP A 63 -21.19 -37.83 21.85
CA ASP A 63 -22.06 -38.50 22.84
C ASP A 63 -23.35 -37.70 23.14
N LEU A 64 -23.31 -36.37 23.02
CA LEU A 64 -24.49 -35.51 23.14
C LEU A 64 -25.34 -35.48 21.87
N ILE A 65 -24.73 -35.70 20.70
CA ILE A 65 -25.43 -35.79 19.41
C ILE A 65 -26.54 -36.85 19.41
N PRO A 66 -26.35 -38.11 19.86
CA PRO A 66 -27.41 -39.11 19.89
C PRO A 66 -28.48 -38.80 20.94
N GLU A 67 -28.14 -38.17 22.07
CA GLU A 67 -29.11 -37.80 23.11
C GLU A 67 -29.99 -36.62 22.65
N ILE A 68 -29.38 -35.59 22.07
CA ILE A 68 -30.09 -34.46 21.47
C ILE A 68 -30.89 -34.94 20.27
N LYS A 69 -30.33 -35.84 19.45
CA LYS A 69 -31.03 -36.43 18.31
C LYS A 69 -32.25 -37.23 18.75
N HIS A 70 -32.17 -38.03 19.82
CA HIS A 70 -33.32 -38.80 20.30
C HIS A 70 -34.40 -37.89 20.86
N LYS A 71 -34.02 -36.94 21.75
CA LYS A 71 -34.97 -35.96 22.29
C LYS A 71 -35.62 -35.16 21.17
N TYR A 72 -34.84 -34.72 20.18
CA TYR A 72 -35.34 -34.02 19.00
C TYR A 72 -36.24 -34.91 18.15
N PHE A 73 -35.89 -36.18 17.92
CA PHE A 73 -36.71 -37.13 17.16
C PHE A 73 -38.07 -37.38 17.81
N ASP A 74 -38.13 -37.44 19.15
CA ASP A 74 -39.39 -37.61 19.88
C ASP A 74 -40.30 -36.39 19.71
N TYR A 75 -39.73 -35.18 19.77
CA TYR A 75 -40.46 -33.94 19.51
C TYR A 75 -40.88 -33.83 18.04
N GLU A 76 -40.00 -34.15 17.10
CA GLU A 76 -40.33 -34.18 15.68
C GLU A 76 -41.43 -35.20 15.38
N TYR A 77 -41.37 -36.40 15.96
CA TYR A 77 -42.38 -37.42 15.75
C TYR A 77 -43.73 -37.03 16.34
N ALA A 78 -43.73 -36.40 17.53
CA ALA A 78 -44.95 -35.85 18.12
C ALA A 78 -45.55 -34.73 17.25
N LEU A 79 -44.70 -33.85 16.70
CA LEU A 79 -45.13 -32.79 15.80
C LEU A 79 -45.66 -33.34 14.48
N ILE A 80 -44.97 -34.30 13.87
CA ILE A 80 -45.39 -34.94 12.62
C ILE A 80 -46.69 -35.71 12.84
N LYS A 81 -46.84 -36.40 13.97
CA LYS A 81 -48.09 -37.10 14.32
C LYS A 81 -49.24 -36.12 14.52
N LYS A 82 -49.03 -35.02 15.27
CA LYS A 82 -50.04 -33.97 15.45
C LYS A 82 -50.37 -33.24 14.16
N PHE A 83 -49.38 -33.06 13.29
CA PHE A 83 -49.58 -32.48 11.96
C PHE A 83 -50.40 -33.43 11.09
N LYS A 84 -50.10 -34.73 11.09
CA LYS A 84 -50.85 -35.76 10.34
C LYS A 84 -52.28 -35.92 10.86
N ASP A 85 -52.46 -35.92 12.18
CA ASP A 85 -53.78 -35.94 12.82
C ASP A 85 -54.57 -34.66 12.50
N GLY A 86 -53.91 -33.50 12.56
CA GLY A 86 -54.49 -32.20 12.18
C GLY A 86 -54.81 -32.10 10.68
N LEU A 87 -54.04 -32.76 9.81
CA LEU A 87 -54.27 -32.84 8.38
C LEU A 87 -55.39 -33.82 8.03
N ALA A 88 -55.56 -34.90 8.81
CA ALA A 88 -56.71 -35.80 8.73
C ALA A 88 -58.01 -35.13 9.19
N ILE A 89 -57.94 -34.29 10.23
CA ILE A 89 -59.08 -33.45 10.69
C ILE A 89 -59.37 -32.35 9.67
N GLY A 90 -58.34 -31.72 9.10
CA GLY A 90 -58.48 -30.71 8.05
C GLY A 90 -59.06 -31.23 6.74
N LEU A 91 -58.94 -32.53 6.47
CA LEU A 91 -59.60 -33.17 5.32
C LEU A 91 -61.13 -33.05 5.37
N GLN A 92 -61.71 -32.85 6.57
CA GLN A 92 -63.14 -32.61 6.78
C GLN A 92 -63.55 -31.15 6.49
N HIS A 93 -62.59 -30.22 6.44
CA HIS A 93 -62.76 -28.80 6.12
C HIS A 93 -61.77 -28.37 5.02
N PRO A 94 -62.06 -28.69 3.74
CA PRO A 94 -61.11 -28.54 2.63
C PRO A 94 -60.63 -27.10 2.42
N THR A 95 -61.41 -26.09 2.82
CA THR A 95 -61.06 -24.67 2.66
C THR A 95 -60.00 -24.18 3.66
N MET A 96 -59.97 -24.69 4.90
CA MET A 96 -58.97 -24.31 5.90
C MET A 96 -57.61 -24.97 5.66
N THR A 97 -57.62 -26.23 5.21
CA THR A 97 -56.41 -27.02 4.99
C THR A 97 -55.53 -26.45 3.89
N VAL A 98 -56.13 -25.95 2.81
CA VAL A 98 -55.39 -25.30 1.71
C VAL A 98 -54.56 -24.12 2.22
N GLY A 99 -55.11 -23.30 3.11
CA GLY A 99 -54.40 -22.15 3.69
C GLY A 99 -53.22 -22.54 4.58
N ILE A 100 -53.41 -23.52 5.47
CA ILE A 100 -52.37 -24.00 6.39
C ILE A 100 -51.24 -24.68 5.63
N THR A 101 -51.56 -25.52 4.64
CA THR A 101 -50.57 -26.19 3.81
C THR A 101 -49.78 -25.18 2.97
N LEU A 102 -50.43 -24.16 2.41
CA LEU A 102 -49.74 -23.10 1.66
C LEU A 102 -48.78 -22.30 2.55
N ALA A 103 -49.21 -21.92 3.76
CA ALA A 103 -48.39 -21.17 4.70
C ALA A 103 -47.19 -21.99 5.22
N ALA A 104 -47.40 -23.27 5.56
CA ALA A 104 -46.33 -24.17 5.96
C ALA A 104 -45.33 -24.42 4.82
N SER A 105 -45.82 -24.56 3.59
CA SER A 105 -44.97 -24.68 2.39
C SER A 105 -44.13 -23.44 2.19
N PHE A 106 -44.67 -22.24 2.44
CA PHE A 106 -43.94 -20.98 2.30
C PHE A 106 -42.80 -20.84 3.32
N LEU A 107 -42.98 -21.33 4.54
CA LEU A 107 -41.93 -21.34 5.58
C LEU A 107 -40.80 -22.35 5.30
N LEU A 108 -41.09 -23.44 4.59
CA LEU A 108 -40.09 -24.45 4.22
C LEU A 108 -39.17 -24.01 3.08
N ILE A 109 -39.58 -23.03 2.26
CA ILE A 109 -38.75 -22.50 1.18
C ILE A 109 -37.61 -21.64 1.78
N ARG A 110 -36.36 -21.96 1.42
CA ARG A 110 -35.13 -21.37 2.00
C ARG A 110 -35.04 -19.85 1.92
N ARG A 111 -35.60 -19.23 0.88
CA ARG A 111 -35.51 -17.78 0.63
C ARG A 111 -36.51 -16.94 1.44
N PRO A 112 -37.83 -17.21 1.45
CA PRO A 112 -38.76 -16.47 2.29
C PRO A 112 -38.49 -16.66 3.78
N ARG A 113 -38.01 -17.83 4.22
CA ARG A 113 -37.57 -18.03 5.62
C ARG A 113 -36.48 -17.05 6.04
N ASN A 114 -35.43 -16.91 5.23
CA ASN A 114 -34.33 -15.99 5.53
C ASN A 114 -34.76 -14.52 5.40
N PHE A 115 -35.71 -14.21 4.53
CA PHE A 115 -36.29 -12.88 4.39
C PHE A 115 -37.09 -12.48 5.64
N LEU A 116 -37.97 -13.37 6.13
CA LEU A 116 -38.74 -13.17 7.35
C LEU A 116 -37.82 -13.02 8.56
N LEU A 117 -36.84 -13.93 8.73
CA LEU A 117 -35.90 -13.87 9.84
C LEU A 117 -35.08 -12.57 9.84
N ARG A 118 -34.61 -12.10 8.68
CA ARG A 118 -33.87 -10.82 8.60
C ARG A 118 -34.73 -9.63 8.99
N HIS A 119 -36.03 -9.67 8.71
CA HIS A 119 -36.93 -8.54 8.92
C HIS A 119 -37.64 -8.57 10.30
N THR A 120 -37.78 -9.75 10.92
CA THR A 120 -38.44 -9.90 12.23
C THR A 120 -37.44 -9.95 13.37
N VAL A 121 -36.30 -10.62 13.23
CA VAL A 121 -35.31 -10.75 14.32
C VAL A 121 -34.64 -9.42 14.63
N GLY A 122 -34.49 -8.53 13.65
CA GLY A 122 -33.95 -7.18 13.86
C GLY A 122 -34.78 -6.31 14.81
N ARG A 123 -36.10 -6.58 14.93
CA ARG A 123 -37.01 -5.84 15.83
C ARG A 123 -36.98 -6.29 17.28
N PHE A 124 -36.40 -7.47 17.57
CA PHE A 124 -36.31 -8.02 18.92
C PHE A 124 -34.95 -7.76 19.59
N GLN A 125 -34.08 -6.94 18.99
CA GLN A 125 -32.83 -6.55 19.63
C GLN A 125 -33.14 -5.58 20.76
N SER A 126 -32.86 -5.98 22.01
CA SER A 126 -33.00 -5.11 23.17
C SER A 126 -32.13 -3.85 23.01
N GLU A 127 -32.58 -2.74 23.58
CA GLU A 127 -31.82 -1.48 23.59
C GLU A 127 -30.42 -1.69 24.20
N GLU A 128 -30.32 -2.55 25.21
CA GLU A 128 -29.07 -2.97 25.84
C GLU A 128 -28.12 -3.67 24.86
N ALA A 129 -28.63 -4.57 23.99
CA ALA A 129 -27.80 -5.24 23.01
C ALA A 129 -27.29 -4.28 21.92
N GLN A 130 -28.09 -3.28 21.54
CA GLN A 130 -27.65 -2.23 20.61
C GLN A 130 -26.60 -1.32 21.26
N PHE A 131 -26.78 -0.98 22.54
CA PHE A 131 -25.81 -0.17 23.29
C PHE A 131 -24.47 -0.88 23.46
N VAL A 132 -24.47 -2.16 23.87
CA VAL A 132 -23.24 -2.96 23.99
C VAL A 132 -22.52 -3.08 22.65
N ARG A 133 -23.28 -3.24 21.55
CA ARG A 133 -22.71 -3.25 20.20
C ARG A 133 -22.08 -1.90 19.85
N ALA A 134 -22.74 -0.80 20.17
CA ALA A 134 -22.19 0.54 19.95
C ALA A 134 -20.93 0.79 20.80
N GLU A 135 -20.92 0.36 22.06
CA GLU A 135 -19.77 0.49 22.96
C GLU A 135 -18.55 -0.28 22.43
N ASN A 136 -18.75 -1.52 21.98
CA ASN A 136 -17.68 -2.32 21.38
C ASN A 136 -17.16 -1.68 20.09
N ASN A 137 -18.06 -1.19 19.22
CA ASN A 137 -17.64 -0.47 18.01
C ASN A 137 -16.82 0.78 18.35
N VAL A 138 -17.19 1.53 19.38
CA VAL A 138 -16.43 2.72 19.83
C VAL A 138 -15.05 2.33 20.37
N LYS A 139 -14.95 1.23 21.12
CA LYS A 139 -13.67 0.70 21.62
C LYS A 139 -12.76 0.28 20.46
N ASP A 140 -13.29 -0.44 19.48
CA ASP A 140 -12.56 -0.86 18.29
C ASP A 140 -12.08 0.34 17.47
N LEU A 141 -12.96 1.34 17.29
CA LEU A 141 -12.61 2.57 16.58
C LEU A 141 -11.51 3.35 17.32
N LYS A 142 -11.59 3.43 18.65
CA LYS A 142 -10.57 4.10 19.47
C LYS A 142 -9.22 3.41 19.31
N PHE A 143 -9.17 2.09 19.39
CA PHE A 143 -7.94 1.33 19.18
C PHE A 143 -7.37 1.56 17.77
N SER A 144 -8.22 1.52 16.74
CA SER A 144 -7.82 1.82 15.36
C SER A 144 -7.24 3.23 15.22
N VAL A 145 -7.88 4.24 15.82
CA VAL A 145 -7.40 5.63 15.78
C VAL A 145 -6.06 5.77 16.51
N ASP A 146 -5.87 5.11 17.64
CA ASP A 146 -4.61 5.17 18.38
C ASP A 146 -3.47 4.47 17.62
N LEU A 147 -3.75 3.36 16.94
CA LEU A 147 -2.80 2.71 16.02
C LEU A 147 -2.46 3.65 14.85
N MET A 148 -3.47 4.23 14.18
CA MET A 148 -3.28 5.16 13.08
C MET A 148 -2.47 6.39 13.50
N LYS A 149 -2.68 6.93 14.69
CA LYS A 149 -1.88 8.03 15.22
C LYS A 149 -0.42 7.64 15.40
N LYS A 150 -0.15 6.44 15.90
CA LYS A 150 1.21 5.94 16.10
C LYS A 150 1.93 5.72 14.77
N GLU A 151 1.25 5.10 13.81
CA GLU A 151 1.79 4.87 12.47
C GLU A 151 1.98 6.17 11.70
N SER A 152 1.03 7.11 11.80
CA SER A 152 1.12 8.44 11.21
C SER A 152 2.35 9.20 11.74
N ARG A 153 2.57 9.23 13.06
CA ARG A 153 3.78 9.85 13.63
C ARG A 153 5.05 9.22 13.10
N LYS A 154 5.11 7.89 13.08
CA LYS A 154 6.28 7.15 12.56
C LYS A 154 6.54 7.45 11.08
N LEU A 155 5.49 7.62 10.27
CA LEU A 155 5.62 7.98 8.85
C LEU A 155 6.05 9.43 8.67
N LEU A 156 5.51 10.36 9.46
CA LEU A 156 5.93 11.76 9.44
C LEU A 156 7.39 11.90 9.85
N ASP A 157 7.84 11.22 10.90
CA ASP A 157 9.24 11.24 11.35
C ASP A 157 10.18 10.67 10.27
N ARG A 158 9.75 9.64 9.54
CA ARG A 158 10.52 9.11 8.40
C ARG A 158 10.55 10.07 7.21
N ALA A 159 9.45 10.76 6.93
CA ALA A 159 9.38 11.74 5.86
C ALA A 159 10.29 12.94 6.16
N THR A 160 10.26 13.48 7.37
CA THR A 160 11.13 14.60 7.77
C THR A 160 12.61 14.22 7.75
N LEU A 161 12.96 13.01 8.19
CA LEU A 161 14.32 12.49 8.06
C LEU A 161 14.75 12.35 6.60
N ALA A 162 13.89 11.81 5.73
CA ALA A 162 14.18 11.68 4.30
C ALA A 162 14.34 13.05 3.62
N GLU A 163 13.54 14.06 3.99
CA GLU A 163 13.69 15.44 3.53
C GLU A 163 15.05 16.03 3.95
N GLN A 164 15.45 15.80 5.21
CA GLN A 164 16.74 16.25 5.71
C GLN A 164 17.90 15.54 4.99
N GLU A 165 17.81 14.23 4.76
CA GLU A 165 18.82 13.48 4.01
C GLU A 165 18.91 13.92 2.54
N MET A 166 17.77 14.22 1.91
CA MET A 166 17.73 14.72 0.54
C MET A 166 18.39 16.08 0.41
N THR A 167 18.08 17.02 1.31
CA THR A 167 18.70 18.36 1.31
C THR A 167 20.20 18.30 1.62
N ASN A 168 20.60 17.47 2.58
CA ASN A 168 22.02 17.21 2.86
C ASN A 168 22.72 16.55 1.67
N GLY A 169 22.08 15.57 1.01
CA GLY A 169 22.60 14.93 -0.18
C GLY A 169 22.80 15.91 -1.33
N GLN A 170 21.83 16.80 -1.57
CA GLN A 170 21.90 17.84 -2.59
C GLN A 170 23.04 18.83 -2.34
N THR A 171 23.20 19.30 -1.09
CA THR A 171 24.31 20.21 -0.72
C THR A 171 25.68 19.55 -0.81
N ASN A 172 25.79 18.27 -0.44
CA ASN A 172 27.01 17.49 -0.63
C ASN A 172 27.37 17.31 -2.12
N LEU A 173 26.39 16.96 -2.97
CA LEU A 173 26.60 16.85 -4.42
C LEU A 173 27.02 18.18 -5.04
N MET A 174 26.40 19.29 -4.61
CA MET A 174 26.77 20.64 -5.02
C MET A 174 28.23 20.97 -4.67
N ASN A 175 28.65 20.69 -3.43
CA ASN A 175 30.01 20.95 -2.98
C ASN A 175 31.05 20.08 -3.72
N VAL A 176 30.76 18.78 -3.88
CA VAL A 176 31.60 17.86 -4.66
C VAL A 176 31.66 18.30 -6.13
N GLY A 177 30.55 18.75 -6.70
CA GLY A 177 30.51 19.29 -8.05
C GLY A 177 31.43 20.51 -8.22
N LYS A 178 31.40 21.46 -7.27
CA LYS A 178 32.29 22.63 -7.29
C LYS A 178 33.76 22.23 -7.23
N GLN A 179 34.10 21.29 -6.35
CA GLN A 179 35.46 20.74 -6.26
C GLN A 179 35.88 20.04 -7.56
N LEU A 180 34.96 19.27 -8.17
CA LEU A 180 35.20 18.57 -9.43
C LEU A 180 35.46 19.55 -10.58
N ARG A 181 34.72 20.65 -10.65
CA ARG A 181 34.96 21.73 -11.62
C ARG A 181 36.33 22.36 -11.42
N HIS A 182 36.69 22.69 -10.16
CA HIS A 182 38.00 23.26 -9.87
C HIS A 182 39.12 22.29 -10.26
N LEU A 183 38.98 21.01 -9.93
CA LEU A 183 39.92 19.97 -10.31
C LEU A 183 40.02 19.84 -11.84
N ALA A 184 38.90 19.81 -12.55
CA ALA A 184 38.89 19.77 -14.01
C ALA A 184 39.63 20.97 -14.63
N LYS A 185 39.46 22.18 -14.06
CA LYS A 185 40.18 23.38 -14.51
C LYS A 185 41.69 23.28 -14.23
N SER A 186 42.09 22.73 -13.08
CA SER A 186 43.52 22.49 -12.79
C SER A 186 44.15 21.44 -13.73
N VAL A 187 43.41 20.38 -14.05
CA VAL A 187 43.83 19.34 -15.00
C VAL A 187 43.92 19.92 -16.42
N ASP A 188 42.98 20.78 -16.82
CA ASP A 188 43.03 21.51 -18.08
C ASP A 188 44.28 22.40 -18.18
N HIS A 189 44.62 23.13 -17.10
CA HIS A 189 45.84 23.94 -17.09
C HIS A 189 47.13 23.09 -17.14
N ALA A 190 47.16 21.96 -16.42
CA ALA A 190 48.28 21.02 -16.51
C ALA A 190 48.38 20.38 -17.92
N GLN A 191 47.24 20.11 -18.56
CA GLN A 191 47.17 19.59 -19.92
C GLN A 191 47.73 20.61 -20.92
N THR A 192 47.38 21.90 -20.79
CA THR A 192 47.93 22.96 -21.65
C THR A 192 49.43 23.11 -21.45
N GLN A 193 49.93 23.11 -20.21
CA GLN A 193 51.36 23.18 -19.95
C GLN A 193 52.12 21.98 -20.53
N ALA A 194 51.56 20.77 -20.42
CA ALA A 194 52.16 19.57 -21.02
C ALA A 194 52.19 19.65 -22.56
N ALA A 195 51.14 20.21 -23.18
CA ALA A 195 51.11 20.45 -24.63
C ALA A 195 52.17 21.47 -25.05
N ASP A 196 52.29 22.58 -24.32
CA ASP A 196 53.31 23.61 -24.58
C ASP A 196 54.73 23.03 -24.50
N VAL A 197 55.00 22.17 -23.50
CA VAL A 197 56.31 21.49 -23.37
C VAL A 197 56.56 20.52 -24.53
N VAL A 198 55.54 19.79 -24.99
CA VAL A 198 55.67 18.92 -26.17
C VAL A 198 55.98 19.72 -27.43
N ASP A 199 55.40 20.91 -27.57
CA ASP A 199 55.64 21.82 -28.69
C ASP A 199 57.05 22.43 -28.62
N LEU A 200 57.53 22.84 -27.45
CA LEU A 200 58.91 23.30 -27.26
C LEU A 200 59.94 22.20 -27.59
N LEU A 201 59.71 20.97 -27.12
CA LEU A 201 60.58 19.83 -27.41
C LEU A 201 60.59 19.44 -28.89
N ARG A 202 59.59 19.88 -29.68
CA ARG A 202 59.52 19.64 -31.12
C ARG A 202 60.56 20.45 -31.89
N GLU A 203 61.02 21.58 -31.34
CA GLU A 203 62.02 22.45 -31.96
C GLU A 203 63.46 21.94 -31.79
N ILE A 204 63.70 21.04 -30.82
CA ILE A 204 65.03 20.54 -30.48
C ILE A 204 65.24 19.13 -31.07
N PRO A 205 66.09 18.95 -32.11
CA PRO A 205 66.33 17.65 -32.72
C PRO A 205 67.36 16.80 -31.95
N SER A 206 67.18 16.63 -30.64
CA SER A 206 68.04 15.79 -29.79
C SER A 206 67.39 14.44 -29.44
N ARG A 207 68.20 13.39 -29.24
CA ARG A 207 67.71 12.05 -28.85
C ARG A 207 67.03 12.06 -27.48
N GLU A 208 67.56 12.82 -26.54
CA GLU A 208 66.97 12.98 -25.19
C GLU A 208 65.64 13.74 -25.26
N ALA A 209 65.57 14.77 -26.10
CA ALA A 209 64.34 15.54 -26.33
C ALA A 209 63.22 14.66 -26.94
N LEU A 210 63.57 13.71 -27.82
CA LEU A 210 62.62 12.74 -28.37
C LEU A 210 62.05 11.79 -27.30
N GLN A 211 62.87 11.33 -26.35
CA GLN A 211 62.40 10.49 -25.24
C GLN A 211 61.45 11.27 -24.33
N LEU A 212 61.86 12.48 -23.91
CA LEU A 212 61.02 13.37 -23.10
C LEU A 212 59.71 13.71 -23.80
N ARG A 213 59.72 13.91 -25.12
CA ARG A 213 58.51 14.17 -25.90
C ARG A 213 57.52 13.01 -25.82
N ALA A 214 58.00 11.77 -25.92
CA ALA A 214 57.14 10.60 -25.80
C ALA A 214 56.53 10.50 -24.39
N GLU A 215 57.33 10.75 -23.36
CA GLU A 215 56.88 10.77 -21.97
C GLU A 215 55.83 11.85 -21.71
N VAL A 216 56.11 13.11 -22.06
CA VAL A 216 55.18 14.23 -21.85
C VAL A 216 53.90 14.06 -22.70
N ALA A 217 54.01 13.53 -23.92
CA ALA A 217 52.83 13.20 -24.73
C ALA A 217 51.96 12.12 -24.08
N SER A 218 52.58 11.12 -23.45
CA SER A 218 51.83 10.11 -22.68
C SER A 218 51.12 10.72 -21.48
N VAL A 219 51.78 11.63 -20.75
CA VAL A 219 51.18 12.36 -19.61
C VAL A 219 50.02 13.25 -20.07
N ALA A 220 50.19 13.99 -21.17
CA ALA A 220 49.13 14.82 -21.75
C ALA A 220 47.92 13.98 -22.16
N SER A 221 48.14 12.78 -22.71
CA SER A 221 47.06 11.86 -23.05
C SER A 221 46.29 11.35 -21.83
N LEU A 222 47.00 11.07 -20.73
CA LEU A 222 46.40 10.62 -19.47
C LEU A 222 45.60 11.75 -18.81
N LEU A 223 46.12 12.98 -18.80
CA LEU A 223 45.41 14.16 -18.30
C LEU A 223 44.12 14.40 -19.09
N LYS A 224 44.17 14.27 -20.43
CA LYS A 224 42.98 14.38 -21.28
C LYS A 224 41.94 13.30 -20.94
N GLN A 225 42.37 12.06 -20.73
CA GLN A 225 41.48 10.97 -20.32
C GLN A 225 40.85 11.26 -18.95
N GLN A 226 41.64 11.70 -17.97
CA GLN A 226 41.15 12.09 -16.65
C GLN A 226 40.12 13.22 -16.73
N ARG A 227 40.41 14.28 -17.50
CA ARG A 227 39.49 15.40 -17.72
C ARG A 227 38.14 14.94 -18.26
N THR A 228 38.12 14.14 -19.32
CA THR A 228 36.86 13.62 -19.88
C THR A 228 36.10 12.74 -18.87
N GLY A 229 36.83 12.03 -17.99
CA GLY A 229 36.25 11.30 -16.87
C GLY A 229 35.59 12.20 -15.82
N LEU A 230 36.23 13.32 -15.47
CA LEU A 230 35.69 14.31 -14.54
C LEU A 230 34.46 15.03 -15.14
N GLU A 231 34.54 15.45 -16.40
CA GLU A 231 33.42 16.11 -17.11
C GLU A 231 32.20 15.19 -17.21
N LYS A 232 32.38 13.91 -17.53
CA LYS A 232 31.28 12.92 -17.53
C LYS A 232 30.61 12.79 -16.17
N ARG A 233 31.38 12.84 -15.07
CA ARG A 233 30.81 12.81 -13.71
C ARG A 233 30.09 14.10 -13.37
N MET A 234 30.60 15.25 -13.81
CA MET A 234 29.95 16.55 -13.64
C MET A 234 28.59 16.60 -14.37
N VAL A 235 28.53 16.10 -15.62
CA VAL A 235 27.28 16.00 -16.38
C VAL A 235 26.25 15.15 -15.64
N LYS A 236 26.65 14.00 -15.08
CA LYS A 236 25.74 13.18 -14.25
C LYS A 236 25.20 13.92 -13.03
N ILE A 237 26.02 14.76 -12.38
CA ILE A 237 25.55 15.57 -11.23
C ILE A 237 24.51 16.61 -11.70
N THR A 238 24.73 17.24 -12.84
CA THR A 238 23.77 18.20 -13.40
C THR A 238 22.49 17.55 -13.92
N GLU A 239 22.56 16.33 -14.48
CA GLU A 239 21.40 15.54 -14.90
C GLU A 239 20.50 15.16 -13.71
N MET A 240 21.06 15.01 -12.51
CA MET A 240 20.31 14.81 -11.26
C MET A 240 19.65 16.09 -10.73
N GLY A 241 19.68 17.19 -11.48
CA GLY A 241 19.03 18.46 -11.11
C GLY A 241 19.84 19.34 -10.15
N VAL A 242 21.09 18.98 -9.86
CA VAL A 242 21.99 19.78 -9.00
C VAL A 242 22.77 20.77 -9.86
N GLN A 243 22.53 22.06 -9.66
CA GLN A 243 23.23 23.14 -10.38
C GLN A 243 24.66 23.31 -9.84
N VAL A 244 25.59 22.53 -10.37
CA VAL A 244 27.03 22.66 -10.01
C VAL A 244 27.54 24.04 -10.37
#